data_AF-A0A3A4SNY7-F1
#
_entry.id   AF-A0A3A4SNY7-F1
#
_cell.length_a   1.000
_cell.length_b   1.000
_cell.length_c   1.000
_cell.angle_alpha   90.00
_cell.angle_beta   90.00
_cell.angle_gamma   90.00
#
_symmetry.space_group_name_H-M   'P 1'
#
loop_
_entity.id
_entity.type
_entity.pdbx_description
1 polymer ?
#
loop_
_entity_poly.entity_id
_entity_poly.type
_entity_poly.pdbx_seq_one_letter_code
_entity_poly.pdbx_strand_id
1 'polypeptide(L)'
;EGFFEVFATVVMAFLLSHIGAVSKKFALTTIYFTVFLYLGSGVIGTFHHLYWAGTPTAIIALGAVFSALEVVPLSLLGFEVAHNLKVIDAGGTAYAYKWPIYFFISVSFWNLLGAGVFGFLINPPIVLYYAQGINTTPIHSHAALFGVYGLLAISLMLFSVRHIVTRASWSDGLLKWSFWGLNGGLVSMMVFSLIPSGFYQFYYAVKYGLWFARSPEIASGPVIRALSWARLVPDLIFSTGAMLLFLFLLRAIWMTFIRKSITK
;
A
#
# COMPACT_ATOMS: atom_id res chain seq x y z
N GLU A 1 -1.29 8.69 -9.72
CA GLU A 1 -0.79 7.44 -9.11
C GLU A 1 -0.37 6.37 -10.12
N GLY A 2 -1.08 6.22 -11.24
CA GLY A 2 -0.83 5.15 -12.24
C GLY A 2 0.61 4.95 -12.75
N PHE A 3 1.51 5.95 -12.70
CA PHE A 3 2.92 5.74 -13.06
C PHE A 3 3.65 4.77 -12.13
N PHE A 4 3.41 4.84 -10.81
CA PHE A 4 4.05 3.94 -9.87
C PHE A 4 3.51 2.52 -9.99
N GLU A 5 2.22 2.35 -10.30
CA GLU A 5 1.61 1.03 -10.51
C GLU A 5 2.11 0.36 -11.79
N VAL A 6 2.28 1.13 -12.87
CA VAL A 6 2.93 0.67 -14.10
C VAL A 6 4.38 0.26 -13.80
N PHE A 7 5.15 1.11 -13.11
CA PHE A 7 6.52 0.80 -12.72
C PHE A 7 6.61 -0.49 -11.87
N ALA A 8 5.76 -0.60 -10.85
CA ALA A 8 5.69 -1.77 -9.97
C ALA A 8 5.43 -3.06 -10.76
N THR A 9 4.44 -3.02 -11.64
CA THR A 9 4.04 -4.17 -12.47
C THR A 9 5.16 -4.56 -13.41
N VAL A 10 5.78 -3.60 -14.10
CA VAL A 10 6.88 -3.85 -15.04
C VAL A 10 8.08 -4.47 -14.33
N VAL A 11 8.50 -3.89 -13.20
CA VAL A 11 9.65 -4.40 -12.45
C VAL A 11 9.36 -5.79 -11.90
N MET A 12 8.17 -6.04 -11.35
CA MET A 12 7.85 -7.38 -10.84
C MET A 12 7.80 -8.42 -11.95
N ALA A 13 7.09 -8.13 -13.04
CA ALA A 13 7.00 -9.03 -14.19
C ALA A 13 8.41 -9.32 -14.76
N PHE A 14 9.28 -8.31 -14.81
CA PHE A 14 10.69 -8.49 -15.15
C PHE A 14 11.42 -9.42 -14.16
N LEU A 15 11.36 -9.14 -12.85
CA LEU A 15 12.06 -9.93 -11.82
C LEU A 15 11.58 -11.38 -11.80
N LEU A 16 10.26 -11.61 -11.81
CA LEU A 16 9.66 -12.95 -11.84
C LEU A 16 10.05 -13.71 -13.12
N SER A 17 10.08 -13.03 -14.27
CA SER A 17 10.53 -13.66 -15.50
C SER A 17 12.02 -14.00 -15.49
N HIS A 18 12.83 -13.17 -14.82
CA HIS A 18 14.27 -13.35 -14.73
C HIS A 18 14.66 -14.51 -13.80
N ILE A 19 13.95 -14.69 -12.69
CA ILE A 19 14.15 -15.82 -11.77
C ILE A 19 13.46 -17.12 -12.25
N GLY A 20 12.85 -17.10 -13.43
CA GLY A 20 12.19 -18.26 -14.04
C GLY A 20 10.82 -18.62 -13.42
N ALA A 21 10.25 -17.74 -12.60
CA ALA A 21 8.94 -17.96 -11.98
C ALA A 21 7.79 -17.81 -12.98
N VAL A 22 7.95 -17.00 -14.03
CA VAL A 22 6.97 -16.85 -15.12
C VAL A 22 7.67 -16.82 -16.48
N SER A 23 6.96 -17.16 -17.55
CA SER A 23 7.51 -17.03 -18.90
C SER A 23 7.63 -15.56 -19.32
N LYS A 24 8.65 -15.21 -20.11
CA LYS A 24 8.82 -13.86 -20.66
C LYS A 24 7.63 -13.40 -21.50
N LYS A 25 7.02 -14.32 -22.26
CA LYS A 25 5.83 -14.05 -23.07
C LYS A 25 4.65 -13.63 -22.18
N PHE A 26 4.39 -14.40 -21.13
CA PHE A 26 3.33 -14.08 -20.17
C PHE A 26 3.59 -12.73 -19.49
N ALA A 27 4.81 -12.51 -18.99
CA ALA A 27 5.21 -11.24 -18.36
C ALA A 27 4.96 -10.03 -19.29
N LEU A 28 5.37 -10.11 -20.55
CA LEU A 28 5.15 -9.02 -21.53
C LEU A 28 3.67 -8.77 -21.80
N THR A 29 2.88 -9.83 -22.03
CA THR A 29 1.43 -9.69 -22.26
C THR A 29 0.74 -9.05 -21.05
N THR A 30 1.07 -9.48 -19.84
CA THR A 30 0.55 -8.88 -18.60
C THR A 30 0.94 -7.42 -18.49
N ILE A 31 2.20 -7.05 -18.76
CA ILE A 31 2.65 -5.65 -18.74
C ILE A 31 1.81 -4.80 -19.69
N TYR A 32 1.68 -5.18 -20.96
CA TYR A 32 0.93 -4.38 -21.93
C TYR A 32 -0.54 -4.23 -21.55
N PHE A 33 -1.15 -5.32 -21.09
CA PHE A 33 -2.54 -5.31 -20.64
C PHE A 33 -2.73 -4.39 -19.43
N THR A 34 -1.86 -4.50 -18.44
CA THR A 34 -1.91 -3.67 -17.23
C THR A 34 -1.62 -2.20 -17.50
N VAL A 35 -0.67 -1.89 -18.39
CA VAL A 35 -0.40 -0.51 -18.84
C VAL A 35 -1.63 0.09 -19.53
N PHE A 36 -2.26 -0.66 -20.43
CA PHE A 36 -3.48 -0.22 -21.09
C PHE A 36 -4.60 0.09 -20.09
N LEU A 37 -4.82 -0.80 -19.12
CA LEU A 37 -5.83 -0.58 -18.09
C LEU A 37 -5.52 0.65 -17.23
N TYR A 38 -4.34 0.72 -16.60
CA TYR A 38 -3.99 1.81 -15.68
C TYR A 38 -3.92 3.17 -16.37
N LEU A 39 -3.34 3.27 -17.57
CA LEU A 39 -3.28 4.55 -18.28
C LEU A 39 -4.62 4.91 -18.91
N GLY A 40 -5.37 3.93 -19.40
CA GLY A 40 -6.69 4.13 -19.98
C GLY A 40 -7.71 4.63 -18.96
N SER A 41 -7.63 4.18 -17.70
CA SER A 41 -8.49 4.64 -16.61
C SER A 41 -7.88 5.83 -15.84
N GLY A 42 -6.67 5.70 -15.32
CA GLY A 42 -6.12 6.62 -14.30
C GLY A 42 -5.76 8.01 -14.78
N VAL A 43 -5.45 8.18 -16.07
CA VAL A 43 -5.17 9.52 -16.62
C VAL A 43 -6.41 10.41 -16.54
N ILE A 44 -7.57 9.89 -16.95
CA ILE A 44 -8.84 10.62 -16.87
C ILE A 44 -9.43 10.54 -15.46
N GLY A 45 -9.22 9.42 -14.76
CA GLY A 45 -9.65 9.19 -13.38
C GLY A 45 -9.10 10.22 -12.38
N THR A 46 -7.96 10.86 -12.69
CA THR A 46 -7.41 12.02 -11.95
C THR A 46 -8.45 13.11 -11.65
N PHE A 47 -9.48 13.25 -12.49
CA PHE A 47 -10.57 14.19 -12.27
C PHE A 47 -11.42 13.95 -11.01
N HIS A 48 -11.32 12.79 -10.36
CA HIS A 48 -11.97 12.56 -9.06
C HIS A 48 -11.45 13.45 -7.94
N HIS A 49 -10.27 14.05 -8.09
CA HIS A 49 -9.74 15.07 -7.18
C HIS A 49 -10.33 16.46 -7.44
N LEU A 50 -11.04 16.64 -8.54
CA LEU A 50 -11.51 17.93 -9.02
C LEU A 50 -13.03 18.11 -8.89
N TYR A 51 -13.76 17.10 -8.38
CA TYR A 51 -15.22 17.14 -8.32
C TYR A 51 -15.76 18.41 -7.68
N TRP A 52 -15.19 18.78 -6.53
CA TRP A 52 -15.68 19.88 -5.70
C TRP A 52 -14.68 21.04 -5.65
N ALA A 53 -13.88 21.22 -6.72
CA ALA A 53 -12.86 22.25 -6.85
C ALA A 53 -13.25 23.39 -7.82
N GLY A 54 -14.55 23.56 -8.11
CA GLY A 54 -15.06 24.57 -9.04
C GLY A 54 -14.98 24.19 -10.51
N THR A 55 -14.90 22.89 -10.83
CA THR A 55 -14.86 22.40 -12.21
C THR A 55 -16.26 22.13 -12.78
N PRO A 56 -16.44 22.12 -14.13
CA PRO A 56 -17.72 21.82 -14.75
C PRO A 56 -18.20 20.39 -14.50
N THR A 57 -19.51 20.15 -14.58
CA THR A 57 -20.14 18.83 -14.38
C THR A 57 -19.55 17.71 -15.25
N ALA A 58 -19.06 18.04 -16.46
CA ALA A 58 -18.40 17.06 -17.32
C ALA A 58 -17.16 16.42 -16.68
N ILE A 59 -16.40 17.18 -15.88
CA ILE A 59 -15.23 16.69 -15.14
C ILE A 59 -15.67 15.72 -14.04
N ILE A 60 -16.80 15.99 -13.37
CA ILE A 60 -17.38 15.08 -12.38
C ILE A 60 -17.77 13.76 -13.03
N ALA A 61 -18.46 13.79 -14.18
CA ALA A 61 -18.88 12.59 -14.89
C ALA A 61 -17.68 11.74 -15.37
N LEU A 62 -16.70 12.39 -16.00
CA LEU A 62 -15.49 11.71 -16.47
C LEU A 62 -14.68 11.13 -15.32
N GLY A 63 -14.44 11.92 -14.26
CA GLY A 63 -13.72 11.46 -13.09
C GLY A 63 -14.42 10.26 -12.44
N ALA A 64 -15.75 10.29 -12.30
CA ALA A 64 -16.50 9.19 -11.67
C ALA A 64 -16.40 7.88 -12.45
N VAL A 65 -16.56 7.93 -13.77
CA VAL A 65 -16.52 6.73 -14.61
C VAL A 65 -15.10 6.17 -14.68
N PHE A 66 -14.11 7.01 -14.99
CA PHE A 66 -12.75 6.54 -15.23
C PHE A 66 -12.04 6.11 -13.95
N SER A 67 -12.26 6.78 -12.82
CA SER A 67 -11.72 6.33 -11.53
C SER A 67 -12.38 5.02 -11.03
N ALA A 68 -13.64 4.76 -11.38
CA ALA A 68 -14.26 3.47 -11.09
C ALA A 68 -13.61 2.33 -11.88
N LEU A 69 -13.19 2.59 -13.13
CA LEU A 69 -12.47 1.62 -13.95
C LEU A 69 -11.07 1.30 -13.40
N GLU A 70 -10.47 2.19 -12.62
CA GLU A 70 -9.18 1.93 -11.97
C GLU A 70 -9.24 0.75 -10.99
N VAL A 71 -10.41 0.41 -10.45
CA VAL A 71 -10.57 -0.74 -9.54
C VAL A 71 -10.40 -2.09 -10.27
N VAL A 72 -10.66 -2.13 -11.58
CA VAL A 72 -10.57 -3.35 -12.39
C VAL A 72 -9.15 -3.96 -12.36
N PRO A 73 -8.07 -3.25 -12.75
CA PRO A 73 -6.72 -3.80 -12.68
C PRO A 73 -6.28 -4.16 -11.26
N LEU A 74 -6.73 -3.43 -10.22
CA LEU A 74 -6.41 -3.74 -8.82
C LEU A 74 -6.93 -5.12 -8.40
N SER A 75 -8.10 -5.52 -8.89
CA SER A 75 -8.68 -6.84 -8.63
C SER A 75 -7.88 -7.98 -9.26
N LEU A 76 -7.24 -7.73 -10.40
CA LEU A 76 -6.47 -8.74 -11.14
C LEU A 76 -5.14 -9.08 -10.46
N LEU A 77 -4.52 -8.10 -9.78
CA LEU A 77 -3.30 -8.29 -8.98
C LEU A 77 -3.50 -9.29 -7.83
N GLY A 78 -4.74 -9.49 -7.35
CA GLY A 78 -5.06 -10.51 -6.36
C GLY A 78 -4.77 -11.94 -6.85
N PHE A 79 -4.94 -12.22 -8.14
CA PHE A 79 -4.65 -13.54 -8.72
C PHE A 79 -3.14 -13.83 -8.80
N GLU A 80 -2.31 -12.79 -8.87
CA GLU A 80 -0.84 -12.93 -8.91
C GLU A 80 -0.27 -13.43 -7.58
N VAL A 81 -0.95 -13.18 -6.46
CA VAL A 81 -0.56 -13.66 -5.12
C VAL A 81 -0.49 -15.19 -5.08
N ALA A 82 -1.47 -15.88 -5.65
CA ALA A 82 -1.51 -17.34 -5.63
C ALA A 82 -0.34 -17.95 -6.40
N HIS A 83 0.08 -17.32 -7.49
CA HIS A 83 1.26 -17.74 -8.25
C HIS A 83 2.55 -17.51 -7.44
N ASN A 84 2.69 -16.34 -6.83
CA ASN A 84 3.86 -15.97 -6.03
C ASN A 84 4.03 -16.85 -4.78
N LEU A 85 2.93 -17.24 -4.13
CA LEU A 85 2.95 -18.18 -3.02
C LEU A 85 3.45 -19.56 -3.45
N LYS A 86 2.96 -20.09 -4.59
CA LYS A 86 3.45 -21.36 -5.16
C LYS A 86 4.94 -21.34 -5.46
N VAL A 87 5.47 -20.21 -5.94
CA VAL A 87 6.91 -20.02 -6.21
C VAL A 87 7.71 -20.09 -4.92
N ILE A 88 7.24 -19.46 -3.83
CA ILE A 88 7.89 -19.56 -2.52
C ILE A 88 7.88 -21.02 -2.03
N ASP A 89 6.73 -21.68 -2.11
CA ASP A 89 6.58 -23.06 -1.63
C ASP A 89 7.49 -24.03 -2.40
N ALA A 90 7.57 -23.90 -3.72
CA ALA A 90 8.46 -24.68 -4.57
C ALA A 90 9.96 -24.39 -4.29
N GLY A 91 10.30 -23.17 -3.88
CA GLY A 91 11.66 -22.77 -3.53
C GLY A 91 12.14 -23.29 -2.16
N GLY A 92 11.24 -23.82 -1.33
CA GLY A 92 11.55 -24.35 -0.01
C GLY A 92 11.86 -23.28 1.06
N THR A 93 12.18 -23.74 2.28
CA THR A 93 12.36 -22.87 3.45
C THR A 93 13.56 -21.91 3.34
N ALA A 94 14.56 -22.27 2.54
CA ALA A 94 15.79 -21.51 2.32
C ALA A 94 15.75 -20.61 1.07
N TYR A 95 14.55 -20.38 0.50
CA TYR A 95 14.41 -19.59 -0.72
C TYR A 95 14.91 -18.14 -0.55
N ALA A 96 15.88 -17.77 -1.39
CA ALA A 96 16.62 -16.51 -1.27
C ALA A 96 15.74 -15.25 -1.34
N TYR A 97 14.61 -15.31 -2.07
CA TYR A 97 13.72 -14.16 -2.30
C TYR A 97 12.42 -14.24 -1.50
N LYS A 98 12.34 -15.11 -0.48
CA LYS A 98 11.15 -15.29 0.36
C LYS A 98 10.56 -13.98 0.88
N TRP A 99 11.37 -13.13 1.52
CA TRP A 99 10.90 -11.86 2.09
C TRP A 99 10.56 -10.80 1.04
N PRO A 100 11.40 -10.54 0.01
CA PRO A 100 10.99 -9.69 -1.10
C PRO A 100 9.61 -10.06 -1.67
N ILE A 101 9.36 -11.35 -1.90
CA ILE A 101 8.07 -11.82 -2.44
C ILE A 101 6.95 -11.69 -1.39
N TYR A 102 7.18 -11.94 -0.10
CA TYR A 102 6.14 -11.68 0.92
C TYR A 102 5.73 -10.20 0.99
N PHE A 103 6.69 -9.29 0.95
CA PHE A 103 6.38 -7.86 0.88
C PHE A 103 5.60 -7.55 -0.40
N PHE A 104 5.95 -8.15 -1.54
CA PHE A 104 5.18 -8.01 -2.78
C PHE A 104 3.76 -8.56 -2.68
N ILE A 105 3.56 -9.72 -2.04
CA ILE A 105 2.23 -10.27 -1.76
C ILE A 105 1.40 -9.29 -0.91
N SER A 106 2.05 -8.61 0.04
CA SER A 106 1.38 -7.56 0.83
C SER A 106 1.01 -6.37 -0.02
N VAL A 107 1.86 -5.96 -0.97
CA VAL A 107 1.51 -4.92 -1.96
C VAL A 107 0.22 -5.30 -2.67
N SER A 108 0.10 -6.50 -3.22
CA SER A 108 -1.13 -6.95 -3.91
C SER A 108 -2.36 -6.93 -2.98
N PHE A 109 -2.22 -7.37 -1.73
CA PHE A 109 -3.30 -7.31 -0.73
C PHE A 109 -3.77 -5.88 -0.47
N TRP A 110 -2.83 -4.97 -0.18
CA TRP A 110 -3.13 -3.56 0.08
C TRP A 110 -3.54 -2.79 -1.17
N ASN A 111 -3.19 -3.28 -2.36
CA ASN A 111 -3.66 -2.68 -3.60
C ASN A 111 -5.16 -2.93 -3.77
N LEU A 112 -5.61 -4.16 -3.51
CA LEU A 112 -7.03 -4.48 -3.52
C LEU A 112 -7.78 -3.77 -2.37
N LEU A 113 -7.28 -3.88 -1.14
CA LEU A 113 -7.98 -3.36 0.03
C LEU A 113 -7.84 -1.84 0.20
N GLY A 114 -6.60 -1.34 0.18
CA GLY A 114 -6.27 0.07 0.39
C GLY A 114 -6.64 0.96 -0.79
N ALA A 115 -6.15 0.64 -1.98
CA ALA A 115 -6.47 1.42 -3.17
C ALA A 115 -7.87 1.08 -3.71
N GLY A 116 -8.19 -0.20 -3.87
CA GLY A 116 -9.48 -0.64 -4.42
C GLY A 116 -10.66 -0.34 -3.50
N VAL A 117 -10.76 -1.04 -2.36
CA VAL A 117 -11.94 -0.95 -1.47
C VAL A 117 -12.02 0.42 -0.79
N PHE A 118 -10.95 0.86 -0.12
CA PHE A 118 -10.99 2.15 0.60
C PHE A 118 -10.89 3.37 -0.32
N GLY A 119 -10.27 3.26 -1.49
CA GLY A 119 -10.34 4.32 -2.51
C GLY A 119 -11.76 4.43 -3.07
N PHE A 120 -12.37 3.31 -3.45
CA PHE A 120 -13.74 3.32 -3.96
C PHE A 120 -14.78 3.74 -2.91
N LEU A 121 -14.52 3.49 -1.61
CA LEU A 121 -15.36 3.98 -0.52
C LEU A 121 -15.60 5.50 -0.59
N ILE A 122 -14.59 6.27 -0.99
CA ILE A 122 -14.67 7.73 -1.07
C ILE A 122 -14.77 8.24 -2.51
N ASN A 123 -14.88 7.37 -3.51
CA ASN A 123 -14.79 7.75 -4.92
C ASN A 123 -16.09 8.27 -5.55
N PRO A 124 -17.28 7.67 -5.34
CA PRO A 124 -18.50 8.15 -5.97
C PRO A 124 -18.77 9.62 -5.61
N PRO A 125 -19.13 10.50 -6.58
CA PRO A 125 -19.33 11.93 -6.32
C PRO A 125 -20.29 12.20 -5.16
N ILE A 126 -21.39 11.44 -5.07
CA ILE A 126 -22.38 11.58 -4.00
C ILE A 126 -21.82 11.29 -2.61
N VAL A 127 -20.87 10.36 -2.49
CA VAL A 127 -20.20 10.05 -1.23
C VAL A 127 -19.13 11.09 -0.95
N LEU A 128 -18.28 11.39 -1.96
CA LEU A 128 -17.19 12.35 -1.80
C LEU A 128 -17.69 13.76 -1.43
N TYR A 129 -18.91 14.12 -1.84
CA TYR A 129 -19.56 15.37 -1.44
C TYR A 129 -19.60 15.58 0.09
N TYR A 130 -19.83 14.50 0.85
CA TYR A 130 -19.84 14.53 2.32
C TYR A 130 -18.53 14.06 2.95
N ALA A 131 -17.71 13.29 2.20
CA ALA A 131 -16.49 12.68 2.69
C ALA A 131 -15.21 13.50 2.39
N GLN A 132 -15.27 14.50 1.51
CA GLN A 132 -14.09 15.27 1.13
C GLN A 132 -13.55 16.08 2.32
N GLY A 133 -12.29 15.82 2.67
CA GLY A 133 -11.59 16.57 3.71
C GLY A 133 -11.94 16.15 5.13
N ILE A 134 -12.46 14.96 5.37
CA ILE A 134 -12.61 14.38 6.72
C ILE A 134 -11.77 13.11 6.88
N ASN A 135 -11.80 12.49 8.07
CA ASN A 135 -10.97 11.34 8.42
C ASN A 135 -11.23 10.05 7.60
N THR A 136 -12.20 10.02 6.68
CA THR A 136 -12.35 8.92 5.71
C THR A 136 -11.23 8.89 4.68
N THR A 137 -10.70 10.05 4.24
CA THR A 137 -9.59 10.12 3.28
C THR A 137 -8.30 9.51 3.85
N PRO A 138 -7.89 9.78 5.11
CA PRO A 138 -6.79 9.10 5.76
C PRO A 138 -6.84 7.57 5.79
N ILE A 139 -8.04 6.95 5.79
CA ILE A 139 -8.19 5.49 5.73
C ILE A 139 -7.55 4.97 4.44
N HIS A 140 -7.98 5.54 3.30
CA HIS A 140 -7.44 5.21 2.00
C HIS A 140 -5.97 5.62 1.88
N SER A 141 -5.61 6.82 2.30
CA SER A 141 -4.24 7.33 2.06
C SER A 141 -3.17 6.48 2.75
N HIS A 142 -3.37 6.04 3.99
CA HIS A 142 -2.38 5.19 4.67
C HIS A 142 -2.34 3.79 4.06
N ALA A 143 -3.52 3.21 3.79
CA ALA A 143 -3.65 1.87 3.25
C ALA A 143 -3.08 1.76 1.83
N ALA A 144 -3.30 2.77 0.98
CA ALA A 144 -2.80 2.81 -0.39
C ALA A 144 -1.34 3.27 -0.42
N LEU A 145 -0.99 4.43 0.14
CA LEU A 145 0.36 4.98 0.01
C LEU A 145 1.42 4.08 0.64
N PHE A 146 1.23 3.71 1.91
CA PHE A 146 2.20 2.84 2.57
C PHE A 146 1.99 1.37 2.18
N GLY A 147 0.74 0.88 2.21
CA GLY A 147 0.45 -0.52 1.95
C GLY A 147 0.81 -0.96 0.53
N VAL A 148 0.71 -0.08 -0.47
CA VAL A 148 1.14 -0.36 -1.84
C VAL A 148 2.58 0.11 -2.06
N TYR A 149 2.81 1.43 -2.07
CA TYR A 149 4.11 1.97 -2.50
C TYR A 149 5.21 1.81 -1.45
N GLY A 150 4.87 1.97 -0.17
CA GLY A 150 5.82 1.74 0.93
C GLY A 150 6.32 0.30 0.96
N LEU A 151 5.40 -0.68 0.90
CA LEU A 151 5.77 -2.10 0.88
C LEU A 151 6.44 -2.52 -0.42
N LEU A 152 6.09 -1.92 -1.56
CA LEU A 152 6.78 -2.13 -2.84
C LEU A 152 8.23 -1.65 -2.76
N ALA A 153 8.47 -0.44 -2.24
CA ALA A 153 9.81 0.08 -2.05
C ALA A 153 10.65 -0.84 -1.16
N ILE A 154 10.07 -1.38 -0.08
CA ILE A 154 10.73 -2.35 0.79
C ILE A 154 11.01 -3.65 0.04
N SER A 155 10.07 -4.17 -0.75
CA SER A 155 10.26 -5.39 -1.55
C SER A 155 11.43 -5.24 -2.53
N LEU A 156 11.47 -4.14 -3.30
CA LEU A 156 12.52 -3.86 -4.27
C LEU A 156 13.88 -3.60 -3.60
N MET A 157 13.87 -2.91 -2.46
CA MET A 157 15.06 -2.71 -1.64
C MET A 157 15.61 -4.06 -1.17
N LEU A 158 14.78 -4.93 -0.60
CA LEU A 158 15.20 -6.25 -0.13
C LEU A 158 15.68 -7.15 -1.27
N PHE A 159 15.05 -7.05 -2.45
CA PHE A 159 15.52 -7.73 -3.65
C PHE A 159 16.95 -7.29 -4.00
N SER A 160 17.20 -5.97 -4.03
CA SER A 160 18.51 -5.41 -4.32
C SER A 160 19.55 -5.78 -3.26
N VAL A 161 19.21 -5.63 -1.98
CA VAL A 161 20.05 -5.98 -0.82
C VAL A 161 20.45 -7.46 -0.89
N ARG A 162 19.56 -8.35 -1.32
CA ARG A 162 19.85 -9.78 -1.43
C ARG A 162 21.01 -10.10 -2.37
N HIS A 163 21.25 -9.27 -3.38
CA HIS A 163 22.37 -9.42 -4.32
C HIS A 163 23.67 -8.73 -3.88
N ILE A 164 23.60 -7.86 -2.86
CA ILE A 164 24.74 -7.07 -2.38
C ILE A 164 25.36 -7.70 -1.13
N VAL A 165 24.53 -8.20 -0.21
CA VAL A 165 24.97 -8.60 1.13
C VAL A 165 25.32 -10.09 1.22
N THR A 166 26.21 -10.42 2.15
CA THR A 166 26.57 -11.82 2.40
C THR A 166 25.39 -12.62 2.96
N ARG A 167 25.31 -13.92 2.65
CA ARG A 167 24.26 -14.81 3.16
C ARG A 167 24.17 -14.82 4.69
N ALA A 168 25.31 -14.77 5.38
CA ALA A 168 25.38 -14.78 6.85
C ALA A 168 24.83 -13.50 7.51
N SER A 169 24.75 -12.41 6.76
CA SER A 169 24.21 -11.14 7.26
C SER A 169 22.69 -11.07 7.21
N TRP A 170 22.05 -11.95 6.41
CA TRP A 170 20.62 -12.03 6.22
C TRP A 170 19.92 -12.63 7.46
N SER A 171 19.00 -11.88 8.07
CA SER A 171 18.24 -12.33 9.25
C SER A 171 16.75 -12.45 8.94
N ASP A 172 16.27 -13.67 8.78
CA ASP A 172 14.84 -13.95 8.60
C ASP A 172 14.00 -13.55 9.82
N GLY A 173 14.58 -13.61 11.02
CA GLY A 173 13.89 -13.21 12.25
C GLY A 173 13.53 -11.72 12.26
N LEU A 174 14.50 -10.85 11.94
CA LEU A 174 14.27 -9.41 11.88
C LEU A 174 13.26 -9.04 10.78
N LEU A 175 13.38 -9.67 9.61
CA LEU A 175 12.44 -9.45 8.50
C LEU A 175 11.03 -9.95 8.81
N LYS A 176 10.88 -11.09 9.51
CA LYS A 176 9.57 -11.60 9.95
C LYS A 176 8.86 -10.63 10.86
N TRP A 177 9.53 -10.16 11.89
CA TRP A 177 8.93 -9.23 12.85
C TRP A 177 8.72 -7.84 12.26
N SER A 178 9.60 -7.42 11.34
CA SER A 178 9.37 -6.21 10.55
C SER A 178 8.12 -6.31 9.70
N PHE A 179 7.98 -7.39 8.93
CA PHE A 179 6.84 -7.64 8.06
C PHE A 179 5.50 -7.60 8.81
N TRP A 180 5.41 -8.33 9.93
CA TRP A 180 4.20 -8.37 10.74
C TRP A 180 3.97 -7.07 11.53
N GLY A 181 5.03 -6.39 11.99
CA GLY A 181 4.92 -5.09 12.64
C GLY A 181 4.38 -4.02 11.71
N LEU A 182 4.86 -3.97 10.47
CA LEU A 182 4.40 -3.02 9.46
C LEU A 182 2.95 -3.29 9.02
N ASN A 183 2.63 -4.54 8.65
CA ASN A 183 1.27 -4.90 8.23
C ASN A 183 0.28 -4.85 9.40
N GLY A 184 0.63 -5.42 10.54
CA GLY A 184 -0.20 -5.43 11.74
C GLY A 184 -0.41 -4.04 12.32
N GLY A 185 0.64 -3.20 12.33
CA GLY A 185 0.55 -1.78 12.68
C GLY A 185 -0.39 -1.02 11.75
N LEU A 186 -0.31 -1.25 10.44
CA LEU A 186 -1.19 -0.61 9.46
C LEU A 186 -2.65 -1.04 9.62
N VAL A 187 -2.93 -2.35 9.75
CA VAL A 187 -4.29 -2.85 10.00
C VAL A 187 -4.84 -2.29 11.31
N SER A 188 -4.05 -2.34 12.39
CA SER A 188 -4.52 -1.90 13.71
C SER A 188 -4.78 -0.39 13.75
N MET A 189 -3.97 0.46 13.10
CA MET A 189 -4.22 1.91 13.08
C MET A 189 -5.51 2.23 12.31
N MET A 190 -5.80 1.45 11.27
CA MET A 190 -7.04 1.59 10.51
C MET A 190 -8.25 1.20 11.36
N VAL A 191 -8.22 0.02 11.98
CA VAL A 191 -9.35 -0.53 12.73
C VAL A 191 -9.64 0.26 14.01
N PHE A 192 -8.61 0.62 14.78
CA PHE A 192 -8.81 1.23 16.10
C PHE A 192 -8.87 2.76 16.09
N SER A 193 -8.50 3.41 14.97
CA SER A 193 -8.50 4.87 14.89
C SER A 193 -9.14 5.40 13.61
N LEU A 194 -8.54 5.16 12.44
CA LEU A 194 -8.90 5.89 11.22
C LEU A 194 -10.33 5.57 10.75
N ILE A 195 -10.71 4.29 10.71
CA ILE A 195 -12.05 3.86 10.28
C ILE A 195 -13.12 4.42 11.23
N PRO A 196 -13.06 4.20 12.56
CA PRO A 196 -14.03 4.79 13.48
C PRO A 196 -14.08 6.33 13.39
N SER A 197 -12.94 7.00 13.30
CA SER A 197 -12.87 8.47 13.21
C SER A 197 -13.49 9.00 11.93
N GLY A 198 -13.24 8.33 10.80
CA GLY A 198 -13.79 8.67 9.50
C GLY A 198 -15.31 8.54 9.47
N PHE A 199 -15.85 7.40 9.89
CA PHE A 199 -17.30 7.19 9.92
C PHE A 199 -18.02 8.07 10.96
N TYR A 200 -17.37 8.36 12.10
CA TYR A 200 -17.89 9.33 13.07
C TYR A 200 -18.05 10.71 12.43
N GLN A 201 -17.02 11.25 11.77
CA GLN A 201 -17.15 12.53 11.08
C GLN A 201 -18.13 12.48 9.91
N PHE A 202 -18.14 11.39 9.15
CA PHE A 202 -19.04 11.21 8.01
C PHE A 202 -20.51 11.25 8.43
N TYR A 203 -20.86 10.63 9.56
CA TYR A 203 -22.21 10.72 10.14
C TYR A 203 -22.66 12.17 10.35
N TYR A 204 -21.82 12.99 10.99
CA TYR A 204 -22.14 14.40 11.22
C TYR A 204 -22.15 15.21 9.93
N ALA A 205 -21.28 14.89 8.96
CA ALA A 205 -21.23 15.55 7.68
C ALA A 205 -22.52 15.37 6.89
N VAL A 206 -23.06 14.14 6.88
CA VAL A 206 -24.34 13.82 6.23
C VAL A 206 -25.51 14.45 6.99
N LYS A 207 -25.52 14.36 8.32
CA LYS A 207 -26.68 14.78 9.13
C LYS A 207 -26.81 16.29 9.31
N TYR A 208 -25.71 17.00 9.47
CA TYR A 208 -25.71 18.43 9.84
C TYR A 208 -24.87 19.30 8.90
N GLY A 209 -24.12 18.69 7.98
CA GLY A 209 -23.25 19.38 7.03
C GLY A 209 -21.77 19.33 7.38
N LEU A 210 -20.92 19.53 6.36
CA LEU A 210 -19.47 19.43 6.48
C LEU A 210 -18.88 20.46 7.46
N TRP A 211 -19.47 21.66 7.53
CA TRP A 211 -19.06 22.70 8.47
C TRP A 211 -19.10 22.20 9.93
N PHE A 212 -20.13 21.42 10.29
CA PHE A 212 -20.28 20.88 11.63
C PHE A 212 -19.37 19.69 11.86
N ALA A 213 -19.20 18.80 10.89
CA ALA A 213 -18.26 17.68 11.00
C ALA A 213 -16.79 18.12 11.19
N ARG A 214 -16.46 19.32 10.71
CA ARG A 214 -15.13 19.95 10.82
C ARG A 214 -15.03 20.96 11.97
N SER A 215 -16.13 21.23 12.67
CA SER A 215 -16.16 22.13 13.82
C SER A 215 -15.30 21.59 14.98
N PRO A 216 -14.80 22.44 15.88
CA PRO A 216 -14.04 22.01 17.06
C PRO A 216 -14.80 21.00 17.94
N GLU A 217 -16.13 21.11 18.01
CA GLU A 217 -17.02 20.24 18.79
C GLU A 217 -16.93 18.78 18.34
N ILE A 218 -16.78 18.55 17.04
CA ILE A 218 -16.67 17.21 16.45
C ILE A 218 -15.21 16.84 16.21
N ALA A 219 -14.46 17.65 15.46
CA ALA A 219 -13.10 17.35 15.01
C ALA A 219 -12.07 17.36 16.16
N SER A 220 -12.33 18.07 17.25
CA SER A 220 -11.50 18.06 18.47
C SER A 220 -12.28 17.55 19.69
N GLY A 221 -13.46 16.95 19.45
CA GLY A 221 -14.34 16.44 20.50
C GLY A 221 -13.76 15.22 21.23
N PRO A 222 -14.41 14.79 22.33
CA PRO A 222 -13.93 13.67 23.14
C PRO A 222 -13.74 12.37 22.35
N VAL A 223 -14.62 12.07 21.39
CA VAL A 223 -14.56 10.84 20.58
C VAL A 223 -13.32 10.82 19.67
N ILE A 224 -13.09 11.89 18.89
CA ILE A 224 -11.90 11.96 18.02
C ILE A 224 -10.61 11.95 18.83
N ARG A 225 -10.57 12.66 19.96
CA ARG A 225 -9.42 12.62 20.88
C ARG A 225 -9.16 11.22 21.41
N ALA A 226 -10.19 10.50 21.86
CA ALA A 226 -10.05 9.14 22.36
C ALA A 226 -9.51 8.20 21.27
N LEU A 227 -10.03 8.29 20.04
CA LEU A 227 -9.56 7.49 18.91
C LEU A 227 -8.12 7.84 18.49
N SER A 228 -7.76 9.12 18.52
CA SER A 228 -6.38 9.57 18.24
C SER A 228 -5.40 9.06 19.30
N TRP A 229 -5.78 9.04 20.57
CA TRP A 229 -4.95 8.44 21.63
C TRP A 229 -4.87 6.92 21.53
N ALA A 230 -5.98 6.25 21.20
CA ALA A 230 -5.98 4.80 20.95
C ALA A 230 -5.04 4.42 19.80
N ARG A 231 -4.82 5.32 18.82
CA ARG A 231 -3.88 5.14 17.71
C ARG A 231 -2.42 5.00 18.14
N LEU A 232 -2.04 5.50 19.32
CA LEU A 232 -0.65 5.43 19.80
C LEU A 232 -0.13 3.98 19.82
N VAL A 233 -0.96 3.02 20.24
CA VAL A 233 -0.56 1.61 20.33
C VAL A 233 -0.28 1.01 18.94
N PRO A 234 -1.21 1.09 17.95
CA PRO A 234 -0.92 0.75 16.56
C PRO A 234 0.32 1.42 15.97
N ASP A 235 0.49 2.72 16.22
CA ASP A 235 1.61 3.48 15.68
C ASP A 235 2.95 2.97 16.26
N LEU A 236 3.00 2.61 17.56
CA LEU A 236 4.17 1.97 18.17
C LEU A 236 4.49 0.59 17.57
N ILE A 237 3.47 -0.22 17.26
CA ILE A 237 3.65 -1.52 16.58
C ILE A 237 4.25 -1.29 15.19
N PHE A 238 3.70 -0.34 14.44
CA PHE A 238 4.18 0.02 13.12
C PHE A 238 5.63 0.54 13.16
N SER A 239 5.93 1.48 14.05
CA SER A 239 7.27 2.03 14.25
C SER A 239 8.28 0.96 14.67
N THR A 240 7.88 0.00 15.50
CA THR A 240 8.73 -1.15 15.85
C THR A 240 9.04 -2.00 14.62
N GLY A 241 8.04 -2.25 13.76
CA GLY A 241 8.25 -2.96 12.49
C GLY A 241 9.24 -2.24 11.56
N ALA A 242 9.15 -0.91 11.46
CA ALA A 242 10.09 -0.08 10.70
C ALA A 242 11.50 -0.10 11.33
N MET A 243 11.60 0.00 12.65
CA MET A 243 12.87 -0.05 13.37
C MET A 243 13.58 -1.39 13.17
N LEU A 244 12.85 -2.51 13.16
CA LEU A 244 13.42 -3.83 12.90
C LEU A 244 13.96 -3.96 11.47
N LEU A 245 13.31 -3.33 10.48
CA LEU A 245 13.83 -3.25 9.11
C LEU A 245 15.13 -2.45 9.07
N PHE A 246 15.16 -1.31 9.76
CA PHE A 246 16.35 -0.48 9.87
C PHE A 246 17.51 -1.23 10.53
N LEU A 247 17.25 -1.92 11.64
CA LEU A 247 18.25 -2.76 12.32
C LEU A 247 18.72 -3.93 11.44
N PHE A 248 17.84 -4.52 10.63
CA PHE A 248 18.23 -5.51 9.63
C PHE A 248 19.23 -4.93 8.63
N LEU A 249 18.98 -3.72 8.08
CA LEU A 249 19.89 -3.09 7.13
C LEU A 249 21.23 -2.73 7.77
N LEU A 250 21.23 -2.17 8.99
CA LEU A 250 22.45 -1.87 9.73
C LEU A 250 23.29 -3.13 9.97
N ARG A 251 22.64 -4.22 10.42
CA ARG A 251 23.29 -5.52 10.57
C ARG A 251 23.87 -6.01 9.24
N ALA A 252 23.11 -5.90 8.16
CA ALA A 252 23.49 -6.38 6.85
C ALA A 252 24.76 -5.67 6.33
N ILE A 253 24.80 -4.35 6.48
CA ILE A 253 25.95 -3.50 6.13
C ILE A 253 27.16 -3.84 7.02
N TRP A 254 26.98 -3.86 8.34
CA TRP A 254 28.05 -4.13 9.30
C TRP A 254 28.74 -5.47 9.05
N MET A 255 27.94 -6.54 8.92
CA MET A 255 28.46 -7.90 8.74
C MET A 255 29.10 -8.11 7.37
N THR A 256 28.60 -7.46 6.33
CA THR A 256 29.09 -7.64 4.95
C THR A 256 30.38 -6.86 4.70
N PHE A 257 30.40 -5.58 5.07
CA PHE A 257 31.47 -4.66 4.67
C PHE A 257 32.47 -4.38 5.80
N ILE A 258 31.99 -4.18 7.04
CA ILE A 258 32.83 -3.70 8.14
C ILE A 258 33.55 -4.87 8.82
N ARG A 259 32.80 -5.88 9.29
CA ARG A 259 33.39 -7.02 9.99
C ARG A 259 34.42 -7.77 9.14
N LYS A 260 34.15 -7.92 7.84
CA LYS A 260 35.04 -8.61 6.90
C LYS A 260 36.35 -7.83 6.65
N SER A 261 36.34 -6.50 6.81
CA SER A 261 37.52 -5.64 6.72
C SER A 261 38.40 -5.70 7.97
N ILE A 262 37.84 -6.04 9.13
CA ILE A 262 38.56 -6.11 10.42
C ILE A 262 39.25 -7.48 10.58
N THR A 263 38.70 -8.52 9.96
CA THR A 263 39.22 -9.90 10.03
C THR A 263 40.20 -10.26 8.90
N LYS A 264 40.49 -9.33 8.00
CA LYS A 264 41.53 -9.45 6.96
C LYS A 264 42.72 -8.61 7.38
#